data_AF-A0A819W9W4-F1
#
_entry.id   AF-A0A819W9W4-F1
#
_cell.length_a   1.000
_cell.length_b   1.000
_cell.length_c   1.000
_cell.angle_alpha   90.00
_cell.angle_beta   90.00
_cell.angle_gamma   90.00
#
_symmetry.space_group_name_H-M   'P 1'
#
loop_
_entity.id
_entity.type
_entity.pdbx_description
1 polymer ?
#
loop_
_entity_poly.entity_id
_entity_poly.type
_entity_poly.pdbx_seq_one_letter_code
_entity_poly.pdbx_strand_id
1 'polypeptide(L)'
;MAATINDDTQSIVVGNGSDRVAINLKQGPVDQSQSFLLTSILIEMGDIEIRIRRSAQGTDQYKKREASLPTSVRSAPITYQNGNQEKKNTAEEKPNAHQTHWDYSISHGPHMWGRIFPQLQCKKFQSPIRIYTDQCEYEPELTRRPFVFHADENCCQTLENTGHSFQVSGKGSSSISGGPVPDEYRFLQFHMHWGSNDLEGAEHVVDGVRLPGELHIVTWNTSRYRTPQAAAASEQFDGLMVFGILIKIAPSDNQEVDKLLNLFSKIVHKGEKVDLDDETVSLKKLMPKNMQDYYTYDGSLTTPMCSESVRWIVFREQMGLSRRQFDQLRQLKHACKGENNTTNGNISQNFRPVMPLNGRLVYRSFC
;
A
#
# COMPACT_ATOMS: atom_id res chain seq x y z
N MET A 1 -29.70 -14.65 -10.66
CA MET A 1 -29.68 -14.39 -9.20
C MET A 1 -30.85 -13.46 -8.89
N ALA A 2 -31.66 -13.74 -7.87
CA ALA A 2 -32.78 -12.87 -7.52
C ALA A 2 -32.32 -11.76 -6.56
N ALA A 3 -32.80 -10.54 -6.78
CA ALA A 3 -32.65 -9.43 -5.85
C ALA A 3 -34.05 -8.97 -5.43
N THR A 4 -34.28 -8.81 -4.13
CA THR A 4 -35.54 -8.29 -3.59
C THR A 4 -35.26 -7.02 -2.81
N ILE A 5 -36.01 -5.96 -3.11
CA ILE A 5 -35.97 -4.69 -2.38
C ILE A 5 -36.97 -4.79 -1.24
N ASN A 6 -36.57 -4.41 -0.04
CA ASN A 6 -37.48 -4.23 1.09
C ASN A 6 -37.56 -2.73 1.42
N ASP A 7 -38.68 -2.12 1.05
CA ASP A 7 -38.92 -0.69 1.21
C ASP A 7 -39.04 -0.29 2.69
N ASP A 8 -39.58 -1.17 3.55
CA ASP A 8 -39.73 -0.91 5.00
C ASP A 8 -38.36 -0.80 5.71
N THR A 9 -37.36 -1.54 5.24
CA THR A 9 -36.02 -1.58 5.84
C THR A 9 -34.96 -0.81 5.04
N GLN A 10 -35.34 -0.17 3.92
CA GLN A 10 -34.43 0.48 2.96
C GLN A 10 -33.18 -0.37 2.65
N SER A 11 -33.40 -1.66 2.43
CA SER A 11 -32.31 -2.60 2.20
C SER A 11 -32.58 -3.51 1.01
N ILE A 12 -31.50 -3.88 0.34
CA ILE A 12 -31.52 -4.75 -0.83
C ILE A 12 -30.91 -6.07 -0.40
N VAL A 13 -31.67 -7.16 -0.58
CA VAL A 13 -31.19 -8.51 -0.31
C VAL A 13 -30.88 -9.21 -1.62
N VAL A 14 -29.63 -9.66 -1.77
CA VAL A 14 -29.12 -10.34 -2.96
C VAL A 14 -28.58 -11.71 -2.55
N GLY A 15 -29.03 -12.77 -3.23
CA GLY A 15 -28.52 -14.12 -3.03
C GLY A 15 -29.57 -15.22 -3.20
N ASN A 16 -29.15 -16.48 -3.11
CA ASN A 16 -30.03 -17.65 -3.10
C ASN A 16 -29.72 -18.50 -1.85
N GLY A 17 -30.76 -19.08 -1.24
CA GLY A 17 -30.58 -19.90 -0.03
C GLY A 17 -30.00 -19.12 1.15
N SER A 18 -28.96 -19.69 1.77
CA SER A 18 -28.20 -19.13 2.91
C SER A 18 -27.31 -17.94 2.54
N ASP A 19 -26.89 -17.84 1.28
CA ASP A 19 -25.82 -16.93 0.86
C ASP A 19 -26.41 -15.58 0.45
N ARG A 20 -27.09 -14.94 1.41
CA ARG A 20 -27.76 -13.64 1.22
C ARG A 20 -26.91 -12.52 1.80
N VAL A 21 -26.54 -11.56 0.95
CA VAL A 21 -25.93 -10.29 1.36
C VAL A 21 -27.03 -9.23 1.46
N ALA A 22 -27.14 -8.60 2.63
CA ALA A 22 -28.05 -7.47 2.87
C ALA A 22 -27.27 -6.15 2.78
N ILE A 23 -27.63 -5.31 1.81
CA ILE A 23 -27.03 -4.00 1.59
C ILE A 23 -27.99 -2.95 2.17
N ASN A 24 -27.61 -2.35 3.30
CA ASN A 24 -28.38 -1.29 3.96
C ASN A 24 -28.06 0.07 3.34
N LEU A 25 -29.06 0.76 2.80
CA LEU A 25 -28.89 2.08 2.20
C LEU A 25 -28.94 3.15 3.31
N LYS A 26 -27.79 3.44 3.93
CA LYS A 26 -27.69 4.55 4.90
C LYS A 26 -27.91 5.89 4.18
N GLN A 27 -29.02 6.55 4.50
CA GLN A 27 -29.20 7.96 4.15
C GLN A 27 -28.18 8.82 4.94
N GLY A 28 -27.43 9.66 4.22
CA GLY A 28 -26.85 10.88 4.81
C GLY A 28 -27.96 11.89 5.13
N PRO A 29 -27.65 13.08 5.67
CA PRO A 29 -28.67 14.10 5.94
C PRO A 29 -29.38 14.51 4.64
N VAL A 30 -30.63 14.10 4.49
CA VAL A 30 -31.47 14.38 3.32
C VAL A 30 -32.18 15.72 3.50
N ASP A 31 -31.90 16.66 2.60
CA ASP A 31 -32.79 17.78 2.30
C ASP A 31 -34.12 17.19 1.80
N GLN A 32 -35.22 17.46 2.50
CA GLN A 32 -36.52 16.78 2.37
C GLN A 32 -37.24 17.03 1.02
N SER A 33 -36.58 17.64 0.05
CA SER A 33 -37.10 18.00 -1.26
C SER A 33 -36.84 16.99 -2.39
N GLN A 34 -36.08 15.89 -2.17
CA GLN A 34 -35.72 14.95 -3.24
C GLN A 34 -35.91 13.46 -2.88
N SER A 35 -36.80 12.80 -3.61
CA SER A 35 -36.97 11.34 -3.61
C SER A 35 -36.05 10.66 -4.63
N PHE A 36 -35.35 9.60 -4.23
CA PHE A 36 -34.52 8.77 -5.10
C PHE A 36 -35.26 7.48 -5.46
N LEU A 37 -35.15 7.04 -6.72
CA LEU A 37 -35.84 5.84 -7.21
C LEU A 37 -34.80 4.88 -7.81
N LEU A 38 -34.64 3.72 -7.19
CA LEU A 38 -33.69 2.70 -7.62
C LEU A 38 -34.26 1.94 -8.82
N THR A 39 -33.74 2.20 -10.02
CA THR A 39 -34.35 1.69 -11.26
C THR A 39 -33.82 0.34 -11.73
N SER A 40 -32.59 -0.05 -11.36
CA SER A 40 -32.04 -1.39 -11.64
C SER A 40 -30.76 -1.66 -10.85
N ILE A 41 -30.42 -2.94 -10.70
CA ILE A 41 -29.16 -3.44 -10.14
C ILE A 41 -28.60 -4.45 -11.14
N LEU A 42 -27.30 -4.41 -11.41
CA LEU A 42 -26.63 -5.33 -12.32
C LEU A 42 -25.47 -6.01 -11.58
N ILE A 43 -25.39 -7.34 -11.71
CA ILE A 43 -24.45 -8.16 -10.94
C ILE A 43 -23.82 -9.15 -11.92
N GLU A 44 -22.53 -8.96 -12.19
CA GLU A 44 -21.70 -9.90 -12.94
C GLU A 44 -20.70 -10.56 -12.00
N MET A 45 -20.15 -11.71 -12.39
CA MET A 45 -19.42 -12.60 -11.48
C MET A 45 -18.08 -11.98 -11.03
N GLY A 46 -18.09 -11.34 -9.86
CA GLY A 46 -16.92 -10.80 -9.18
C GLY A 46 -17.11 -9.38 -8.64
N ASP A 47 -17.95 -8.57 -9.30
CA ASP A 47 -18.13 -7.14 -9.01
C ASP A 47 -19.63 -6.78 -8.88
N ILE A 48 -19.96 -5.97 -7.87
CA ILE A 48 -21.32 -5.45 -7.65
C ILE A 48 -21.36 -3.98 -8.08
N GLU A 49 -22.06 -3.67 -9.19
CA GLU A 49 -22.26 -2.29 -9.63
C GLU A 49 -23.69 -1.80 -9.29
N ILE A 50 -23.80 -0.87 -8.33
CA ILE A 50 -25.09 -0.27 -7.93
C ILE A 50 -25.28 1.05 -8.67
N ARG A 51 -26.33 1.15 -9.49
CA ARG A 51 -26.71 2.39 -10.21
C ARG A 51 -28.00 2.99 -9.66
N ILE A 52 -27.90 4.16 -9.04
CA ILE A 52 -29.03 4.93 -8.52
C ILE A 52 -29.38 6.04 -9.50
N ARG A 53 -30.66 6.17 -9.90
CA ARG A 53 -31.16 7.33 -10.66
C ARG A 53 -31.83 8.34 -9.73
N ARG A 54 -31.65 9.63 -10.05
CA ARG A 54 -32.45 10.73 -9.46
C ARG A 54 -33.66 10.95 -10.36
N SER A 55 -34.88 10.90 -9.80
CA SER A 55 -36.09 11.29 -10.53
C SER A 55 -36.40 12.76 -10.28
N ALA A 56 -35.93 13.64 -11.17
CA ALA A 56 -36.63 14.91 -11.39
C ALA A 56 -37.85 14.60 -12.26
N GLN A 57 -39.02 15.15 -11.92
CA GLN A 57 -40.25 14.88 -12.67
C GLN A 57 -40.15 15.42 -14.11
N GLY A 58 -40.40 14.56 -15.08
CA GLY A 58 -40.80 14.96 -16.44
C GLY A 58 -39.72 15.57 -17.34
N THR A 59 -38.85 14.74 -17.92
CA THR A 59 -38.53 14.64 -19.38
C THR A 59 -37.23 13.86 -19.59
N ASP A 60 -37.24 12.87 -20.49
CA ASP A 60 -36.04 12.07 -20.80
C ASP A 60 -34.99 12.89 -21.55
N GLN A 61 -33.81 13.07 -20.96
CA GLN A 61 -32.58 13.42 -21.69
C GLN A 61 -31.44 12.46 -21.36
N TYR A 62 -31.17 11.57 -22.30
CA TYR A 62 -29.96 10.75 -22.31
C TYR A 62 -28.76 11.59 -22.77
N LYS A 63 -27.80 11.87 -21.88
CA LYS A 63 -26.47 12.37 -22.27
C LYS A 63 -25.47 11.23 -22.37
N LYS A 64 -25.38 10.64 -23.56
CA LYS A 64 -24.21 9.86 -23.98
C LYS A 64 -23.04 10.83 -24.19
N ARG A 65 -21.88 10.58 -23.59
CA ARG A 65 -20.62 11.24 -23.94
C ARG A 65 -19.65 10.19 -24.47
N GLU A 66 -19.70 9.99 -25.78
CA GLU A 66 -18.60 9.43 -26.58
C GLU A 66 -17.96 10.59 -27.34
N ALA A 67 -16.65 10.55 -27.52
CA ALA A 67 -15.92 11.54 -28.32
C ALA A 67 -15.16 10.81 -29.43
N SER A 68 -15.56 11.07 -30.68
CA SER A 68 -14.87 10.61 -31.88
C SER A 68 -15.06 11.64 -33.01
N LEU A 69 -14.05 11.74 -33.87
CA LEU A 69 -13.88 12.80 -34.88
C LEU A 69 -15.01 12.82 -35.95
N PRO A 70 -15.32 13.99 -36.55
CA PRO A 70 -16.34 14.12 -37.58
C PRO A 70 -15.83 13.82 -39.00
N THR A 71 -16.65 13.20 -39.85
CA THR A 71 -16.36 13.01 -41.28
C THR A 71 -17.59 13.10 -42.20
N SER A 72 -17.56 14.00 -43.19
CA SER A 72 -18.44 14.15 -44.38
C SER A 72 -17.93 15.34 -45.25
N VAL A 73 -18.58 15.81 -46.34
CA VAL A 73 -18.75 15.31 -47.74
C VAL A 73 -19.18 16.55 -48.60
N ARG A 74 -18.80 16.82 -49.86
CA ARG A 74 -18.07 16.10 -50.94
C ARG A 74 -17.35 17.09 -51.91
N SER A 75 -16.19 16.70 -52.43
CA SER A 75 -15.60 16.98 -53.78
C SER A 75 -15.92 18.26 -54.62
N ALA A 76 -14.85 19.02 -54.96
CA ALA A 76 -14.39 19.50 -56.31
C ALA A 76 -13.95 20.99 -56.36
N PRO A 77 -13.06 21.45 -57.28
CA PRO A 77 -11.80 20.84 -57.78
C PRO A 77 -10.54 21.76 -57.72
N ILE A 78 -9.35 21.14 -57.67
CA ILE A 78 -8.00 21.53 -58.21
C ILE A 78 -7.59 23.03 -58.28
N THR A 79 -6.44 23.41 -57.67
CA THR A 79 -5.26 24.00 -58.37
C THR A 79 -3.98 23.87 -57.50
N TYR A 80 -2.85 23.51 -58.11
CA TYR A 80 -1.50 23.54 -57.49
C TYR A 80 -0.88 24.94 -57.60
N GLN A 81 -0.25 25.44 -56.53
CA GLN A 81 0.91 26.36 -56.66
C GLN A 81 1.98 26.05 -55.60
N ASN A 82 3.25 26.06 -56.03
CA ASN A 82 4.42 25.91 -55.16
C ASN A 82 4.71 27.22 -54.42
N GLY A 83 5.05 27.12 -53.14
CA GLY A 83 5.57 28.24 -52.34
C GLY A 83 6.46 27.74 -51.21
N ASN A 84 7.78 27.83 -51.38
CA ASN A 84 8.73 27.66 -50.28
C ASN A 84 8.56 28.81 -49.28
N GLN A 85 8.52 28.53 -47.97
CA GLN A 85 9.38 29.23 -47.00
C GLN A 85 9.44 28.57 -45.61
N GLU A 86 10.66 28.21 -45.26
CA GLU A 86 11.35 28.33 -43.95
C GLU A 86 10.77 27.76 -42.65
N LYS A 87 11.68 27.05 -41.96
CA LYS A 87 11.49 26.45 -40.63
C LYS A 87 11.42 27.50 -39.54
N LYS A 88 10.51 27.30 -38.57
CA LYS A 88 10.76 27.71 -37.17
C LYS A 88 10.62 26.49 -36.27
N ASN A 89 11.71 26.17 -35.57
CA ASN A 89 11.71 25.14 -34.54
C ASN A 89 10.84 25.60 -33.37
N THR A 90 9.72 24.93 -33.13
CA THR A 90 9.07 24.91 -31.83
C THR A 90 9.52 23.63 -31.13
N ALA A 91 10.14 23.77 -29.96
CA ALA A 91 10.52 22.62 -29.15
C ALA A 91 9.25 21.91 -28.69
N GLU A 92 9.21 20.58 -28.79
CA GLU A 92 8.14 19.79 -28.21
C GLU A 92 8.19 19.93 -26.69
N GLU A 93 7.18 20.59 -26.11
CA GLU A 93 6.97 20.59 -24.68
C GLU A 93 6.69 19.16 -24.22
N LYS A 94 7.62 18.59 -23.45
CA LYS A 94 7.38 17.32 -22.77
C LYS A 94 6.11 17.45 -21.94
N PRO A 95 5.13 16.53 -22.05
CA PRO A 95 3.92 16.60 -21.24
C PRO A 95 4.30 16.58 -19.76
N ASN A 96 3.83 17.59 -19.03
CA ASN A 96 4.16 17.80 -17.64
C ASN A 96 3.76 16.56 -16.82
N ALA A 97 4.74 15.90 -16.21
CA ALA A 97 4.50 14.72 -15.39
C ALA A 97 3.84 15.16 -14.07
N HIS A 98 2.51 15.24 -14.07
CA HIS A 98 1.73 15.30 -12.84
C HIS A 98 2.15 14.13 -11.96
N GLN A 99 2.85 14.43 -10.86
CA GLN A 99 3.03 13.46 -9.78
C GLN A 99 1.64 13.15 -9.25
N THR A 100 1.13 11.97 -9.61
CA THR A 100 -0.20 11.54 -9.21
C THR A 100 -0.17 11.20 -7.72
N HIS A 101 -0.89 12.03 -6.94
CA HIS A 101 -0.92 11.90 -5.49
C HIS A 101 -1.61 10.60 -5.07
N TRP A 102 -1.11 10.00 -3.99
CA TRP A 102 -1.64 8.78 -3.39
C TRP A 102 -1.61 8.90 -1.87
N ASP A 103 -2.54 8.22 -1.21
CA ASP A 103 -2.65 8.14 0.24
C ASP A 103 -3.35 6.83 0.65
N TYR A 104 -3.96 6.78 1.84
CA TYR A 104 -4.82 5.70 2.33
C TYR A 104 -6.30 6.12 2.48
N SER A 105 -6.70 7.24 1.86
CA SER A 105 -8.03 7.84 1.97
C SER A 105 -9.06 7.19 1.02
N ILE A 106 -10.30 7.68 1.08
CA ILE A 106 -11.37 7.27 0.17
C ILE A 106 -11.14 7.82 -1.26
N SER A 107 -10.38 8.90 -1.46
CA SER A 107 -10.15 9.50 -2.79
C SER A 107 -8.89 9.00 -3.49
N HIS A 108 -7.80 8.72 -2.76
CA HIS A 108 -6.53 8.28 -3.35
C HIS A 108 -5.92 7.02 -2.70
N GLY A 109 -6.74 6.26 -1.96
CA GLY A 109 -6.35 5.02 -1.29
C GLY A 109 -6.04 3.83 -2.22
N PRO A 110 -5.65 2.68 -1.66
CA PRO A 110 -5.24 1.47 -2.39
C PRO A 110 -6.17 1.01 -3.52
N HIS A 111 -7.48 1.17 -3.35
CA HIS A 111 -8.49 0.83 -4.34
C HIS A 111 -8.45 1.71 -5.61
N MET A 112 -7.83 2.89 -5.54
CA MET A 112 -7.62 3.80 -6.67
C MET A 112 -6.22 3.71 -7.27
N TRP A 113 -5.23 3.12 -6.58
CA TRP A 113 -3.84 3.12 -7.04
C TRP A 113 -3.66 2.54 -8.44
N GLY A 114 -4.38 1.47 -8.82
CA GLY A 114 -4.34 0.90 -10.18
C GLY A 114 -4.86 1.83 -11.30
N ARG A 115 -5.60 2.90 -10.95
CA ARG A 115 -6.02 3.98 -11.86
C ARG A 115 -5.05 5.16 -11.83
N ILE A 116 -4.53 5.49 -10.65
CA ILE A 116 -3.57 6.57 -10.39
C ILE A 116 -2.18 6.25 -10.99
N PHE A 117 -1.85 4.96 -11.08
CA PHE A 117 -0.57 4.41 -11.54
C PHE A 117 -0.83 3.29 -12.57
N PRO A 118 -0.97 3.61 -13.87
CA PRO A 118 -1.31 2.62 -14.90
C PRO A 118 -0.33 1.44 -15.01
N GLN A 119 0.94 1.62 -14.64
CA GLN A 119 1.96 0.57 -14.57
C GLN A 119 1.70 -0.51 -13.50
N LEU A 120 0.73 -0.31 -12.60
CA LEU A 120 0.22 -1.33 -11.68
C LEU A 120 -0.79 -2.28 -12.33
N GLN A 121 -1.34 -1.90 -13.49
CA GLN A 121 -2.25 -2.76 -14.23
C GLN A 121 -1.47 -3.99 -14.72
N CYS A 122 -2.11 -5.16 -14.67
CA CYS A 122 -1.52 -6.47 -15.01
C CYS A 122 -0.38 -6.98 -14.10
N LYS A 123 -0.02 -6.28 -13.02
CA LYS A 123 0.90 -6.77 -11.98
C LYS A 123 0.23 -7.89 -11.15
N LYS A 124 0.93 -9.01 -10.93
CA LYS A 124 0.38 -10.27 -10.36
C LYS A 124 1.00 -10.68 -9.02
N PHE A 125 2.26 -10.33 -8.79
CA PHE A 125 3.07 -10.69 -7.63
C PHE A 125 3.01 -9.57 -6.58
N GLN A 126 1.82 -9.00 -6.36
CA GLN A 126 1.61 -7.86 -5.46
C GLN A 126 1.57 -8.29 -3.98
N SER A 127 2.01 -7.40 -3.10
CA SER A 127 2.03 -7.57 -1.63
C SER A 127 1.18 -6.50 -0.94
N PRO A 128 0.72 -6.70 0.31
CA PRO A 128 0.92 -7.88 1.17
C PRO A 128 0.02 -9.05 0.74
N ILE A 129 0.18 -10.21 1.38
CA ILE A 129 -0.66 -11.40 1.13
C ILE A 129 -1.26 -11.97 2.43
N ARG A 130 -2.25 -12.87 2.28
CA ARG A 130 -2.60 -13.83 3.33
C ARG A 130 -1.61 -15.00 3.27
N ILE A 131 -1.09 -15.40 4.41
CA ILE A 131 -0.26 -16.58 4.62
C ILE A 131 -1.12 -17.61 5.34
N TYR A 132 -1.37 -18.75 4.69
CA TYR A 132 -2.03 -19.91 5.30
C TYR A 132 -0.93 -20.93 5.61
N THR A 133 -0.69 -21.18 6.90
CA THR A 133 0.53 -21.86 7.36
C THR A 133 0.53 -23.35 7.04
N ASP A 134 -0.66 -23.94 6.86
CA ASP A 134 -0.92 -25.29 6.37
C ASP A 134 -0.63 -25.45 4.86
N GLN A 135 -0.65 -24.35 4.10
CA GLN A 135 -0.36 -24.30 2.66
C GLN A 135 1.10 -23.88 2.36
N CYS A 136 1.89 -23.59 3.39
CA CYS A 136 3.29 -23.17 3.22
C CYS A 136 4.22 -24.38 3.02
N GLU A 137 4.95 -24.39 1.90
CA GLU A 137 5.92 -25.43 1.58
C GLU A 137 7.15 -25.32 2.47
N TYR A 138 7.53 -26.41 3.15
CA TYR A 138 8.77 -26.43 3.92
C TYR A 138 9.98 -26.55 2.98
N GLU A 139 10.91 -25.60 3.06
CA GLU A 139 12.14 -25.58 2.26
C GLU A 139 13.38 -25.79 3.17
N PRO A 140 13.95 -27.01 3.22
CA PRO A 140 15.13 -27.32 4.04
C PRO A 140 16.35 -26.42 3.79
N GLU A 141 16.52 -25.88 2.59
CA GLU A 141 17.64 -24.98 2.26
C GLU A 141 17.52 -23.59 2.91
N LEU A 142 16.35 -23.22 3.44
CA LEU A 142 16.19 -22.03 4.30
C LEU A 142 16.79 -22.28 5.69
N THR A 143 16.59 -23.48 6.25
CA THR A 143 17.14 -23.88 7.56
C THR A 143 18.67 -24.01 7.50
N ARG A 144 19.21 -24.50 6.37
CA ARG A 144 20.65 -24.69 6.13
C ARG A 144 21.43 -23.38 5.95
N ARG A 145 20.76 -22.28 5.60
CA ARG A 145 21.35 -20.97 5.36
C ARG A 145 20.78 -19.95 6.36
N PRO A 146 21.23 -19.96 7.63
CA PRO A 146 20.79 -18.98 8.62
C PRO A 146 21.06 -17.56 8.16
N PHE A 147 20.24 -16.61 8.61
CA PHE A 147 20.55 -15.20 8.40
C PHE A 147 21.76 -14.77 9.21
N VAL A 148 22.71 -14.10 8.56
CA VAL A 148 23.85 -13.45 9.22
C VAL A 148 23.63 -11.94 9.16
N PHE A 149 23.34 -11.34 10.31
CA PHE A 149 23.10 -9.90 10.42
C PHE A 149 24.34 -9.16 10.94
N HIS A 150 24.99 -8.43 10.04
CA HIS A 150 26.09 -7.52 10.35
C HIS A 150 25.52 -6.17 10.78
N ALA A 151 25.16 -6.09 12.05
CA ALA A 151 24.63 -4.87 12.67
C ALA A 151 25.75 -3.89 13.03
N ASP A 152 25.60 -2.66 12.54
CA ASP A 152 26.26 -1.47 13.09
C ASP A 152 25.26 -0.76 14.01
N GLU A 153 25.65 -0.49 15.25
CA GLU A 153 24.77 0.16 16.24
C GLU A 153 24.45 1.61 15.86
N ASN A 154 25.29 2.23 15.01
CA ASN A 154 25.16 3.59 14.55
C ASN A 154 24.58 3.68 13.13
N CYS A 155 23.91 2.62 12.65
CA CYS A 155 23.43 2.52 11.27
C CYS A 155 22.22 3.39 10.92
N CYS A 156 21.50 3.96 11.91
CA CYS A 156 20.34 4.81 11.67
C CYS A 156 20.75 6.27 11.57
N GLN A 157 20.19 7.00 10.60
CA GLN A 157 20.61 8.37 10.26
C GLN A 157 19.56 9.40 10.65
N THR A 158 18.30 9.20 10.26
CA THR A 158 17.26 10.23 10.39
C THR A 158 15.88 9.63 10.61
N LEU A 159 15.08 10.23 11.50
CA LEU A 159 13.66 9.93 11.69
C LEU A 159 12.82 11.03 11.02
N GLU A 160 11.87 10.64 10.17
CA GLU A 160 11.05 11.54 9.35
C GLU A 160 9.58 11.11 9.36
N ASN A 161 8.64 12.06 9.39
CA ASN A 161 7.25 11.78 9.07
C ASN A 161 7.01 12.01 7.58
N THR A 162 6.80 10.93 6.81
CA THR A 162 6.60 11.00 5.35
C THR A 162 5.19 11.44 4.95
N GLY A 163 4.29 11.57 5.93
CA GLY A 163 2.84 11.73 5.76
C GLY A 163 2.10 10.41 5.50
N HIS A 164 2.83 9.31 5.29
CA HIS A 164 2.28 7.96 5.10
C HIS A 164 2.67 7.03 6.26
N SER A 165 3.80 7.28 6.90
CA SER A 165 4.30 6.63 8.11
C SER A 165 5.35 7.56 8.75
N PHE A 166 5.88 7.19 9.91
CA PHE A 166 7.28 7.54 10.19
C PHE A 166 8.23 6.65 9.38
N GLN A 167 9.41 7.14 9.04
CA GLN A 167 10.49 6.36 8.44
C GLN A 167 11.80 6.68 9.16
N VAL A 168 12.58 5.64 9.47
CA VAL A 168 13.98 5.77 9.88
C VAL A 168 14.87 5.37 8.70
N SER A 169 15.60 6.33 8.14
CA SER A 169 16.55 6.10 7.05
C SER A 169 17.92 5.67 7.60
N GLY A 170 18.59 4.75 6.91
CA GLY A 170 19.89 4.21 7.31
C GLY A 170 21.09 4.89 6.64
N LYS A 171 22.24 4.86 7.32
CA LYS A 171 23.57 5.26 6.79
C LYS A 171 24.14 4.24 5.78
N GLY A 172 23.51 3.08 5.62
CA GLY A 172 23.95 2.01 4.71
C GLY A 172 25.09 1.13 5.23
N SER A 173 25.40 1.19 6.52
CA SER A 173 26.51 0.47 7.17
C SER A 173 26.15 -0.93 7.70
N SER A 174 24.87 -1.21 7.96
CA SER A 174 24.40 -2.56 8.34
C SER A 174 24.03 -3.39 7.12
N SER A 175 24.35 -4.68 7.14
CA SER A 175 24.02 -5.63 6.07
C SER A 175 23.53 -6.97 6.61
N ILE A 176 22.81 -7.70 5.77
CA ILE A 176 22.27 -9.03 6.05
C ILE A 176 22.46 -9.94 4.83
N SER A 177 22.81 -11.19 5.08
CA SER A 177 22.97 -12.24 4.08
C SER A 177 22.39 -13.56 4.58
N GLY A 178 22.21 -14.53 3.68
CA GLY A 178 21.61 -15.83 3.98
C GLY A 178 20.09 -15.87 3.80
N GLY A 179 19.47 -16.90 4.36
CA GLY A 179 18.07 -17.22 4.12
C GLY A 179 17.81 -17.66 2.66
N PRO A 180 16.80 -17.10 1.97
CA PRO A 180 16.41 -17.56 0.63
C PRO A 180 17.36 -17.12 -0.49
N VAL A 181 18.33 -16.24 -0.23
CA VAL A 181 19.22 -15.63 -1.23
C VAL A 181 20.67 -15.61 -0.73
N PRO A 182 21.68 -15.82 -1.60
CA PRO A 182 23.09 -15.84 -1.19
C PRO A 182 23.76 -14.46 -1.13
N ASP A 183 23.11 -13.43 -1.69
CA ASP A 183 23.69 -12.09 -1.88
C ASP A 183 23.71 -11.24 -0.58
N GLU A 184 24.50 -10.16 -0.56
CA GLU A 184 24.52 -9.18 0.54
C GLU A 184 23.51 -8.06 0.29
N TYR A 185 22.56 -7.91 1.23
CA TYR A 185 21.59 -6.83 1.24
C TYR A 185 21.92 -5.80 2.32
N ARG A 186 21.93 -4.51 1.98
CA ARG A 186 22.21 -3.43 2.94
C ARG A 186 20.94 -2.75 3.42
N PHE A 187 20.94 -2.37 4.70
CA PHE A 187 19.86 -1.61 5.31
C PHE A 187 19.66 -0.26 4.62
N LEU A 188 18.42 0.01 4.19
CA LEU A 188 18.02 1.26 3.56
C LEU A 188 17.17 2.11 4.51
N GLN A 189 16.10 1.54 5.04
CA GLN A 189 15.17 2.22 5.95
C GLN A 189 14.28 1.21 6.70
N PHE A 190 13.64 1.65 7.79
CA PHE A 190 12.47 0.96 8.32
C PHE A 190 11.30 1.91 8.60
N HIS A 191 10.08 1.37 8.57
CA HIS A 191 8.82 2.07 8.83
C HIS A 191 7.80 1.09 9.43
N MET A 192 6.66 1.59 9.92
CA MET A 192 5.60 0.74 10.47
C MET A 192 4.25 1.01 9.82
N HIS A 193 3.46 -0.06 9.75
CA HIS A 193 2.04 -0.01 9.45
C HIS A 193 1.23 -0.25 10.72
N TRP A 194 0.14 0.50 10.89
CA TRP A 194 -0.79 0.41 12.01
C TRP A 194 -2.21 0.76 11.56
N GLY A 195 -3.18 0.41 12.40
CA GLY A 195 -4.59 0.71 12.18
C GLY A 195 -5.18 1.61 13.26
N SER A 196 -6.45 1.97 13.02
CA SER A 196 -7.21 2.92 13.83
C SER A 196 -7.55 2.39 15.23
N ASN A 197 -7.34 1.10 15.45
CA ASN A 197 -7.72 0.35 16.65
C ASN A 197 -6.75 -0.82 16.88
N ASP A 198 -6.94 -1.57 17.96
CA ASP A 198 -6.02 -2.62 18.41
C ASP A 198 -6.22 -3.99 17.72
N LEU A 199 -7.13 -4.09 16.74
CA LEU A 199 -7.50 -5.34 16.07
C LEU A 199 -6.94 -5.45 14.64
N GLU A 200 -6.44 -4.37 14.06
CA GLU A 200 -5.94 -4.32 12.68
C GLU A 200 -4.85 -3.26 12.52
N GLY A 201 -3.98 -3.45 11.53
CA GLY A 201 -2.89 -2.51 11.24
C GLY A 201 -1.68 -3.11 10.53
N ALA A 202 -1.40 -4.39 10.79
CA ALA A 202 -0.47 -5.18 9.99
C ALA A 202 -0.92 -5.25 8.54
N GLU A 203 0.01 -5.37 7.60
CA GLU A 203 -0.25 -5.51 6.18
C GLU A 203 -0.51 -6.97 5.82
N HIS A 204 0.37 -7.86 6.28
CA HIS A 204 0.23 -9.30 6.19
C HIS A 204 -0.83 -9.83 7.17
N VAL A 205 -1.36 -11.00 6.83
CA VAL A 205 -2.37 -11.72 7.60
C VAL A 205 -1.95 -13.18 7.66
N VAL A 206 -1.88 -13.77 8.85
CA VAL A 206 -1.46 -15.17 9.04
C VAL A 206 -2.65 -15.95 9.60
N ASP A 207 -3.01 -17.06 8.95
CA ASP A 207 -4.14 -17.94 9.31
C ASP A 207 -5.46 -17.17 9.55
N GLY A 208 -5.70 -16.16 8.70
CA GLY A 208 -6.86 -15.28 8.78
C GLY A 208 -6.78 -14.15 9.83
N VAL A 209 -5.81 -14.19 10.73
CA VAL A 209 -5.61 -13.18 11.79
C VAL A 209 -4.76 -12.02 11.29
N ARG A 210 -5.33 -10.81 11.36
CA ARG A 210 -4.58 -9.54 11.23
C ARG A 210 -4.18 -9.07 12.63
N LEU A 211 -3.02 -8.45 12.75
CA LEU A 211 -2.50 -7.88 13.99
C LEU A 211 -2.52 -6.34 13.96
N PRO A 212 -2.42 -5.63 15.10
CA PRO A 212 -2.54 -4.16 15.17
C PRO A 212 -1.42 -3.37 14.50
N GLY A 213 -0.31 -4.01 14.13
CA GLY A 213 0.73 -3.35 13.35
C GLY A 213 1.77 -4.30 12.77
N GLU A 214 2.65 -3.76 11.94
CA GLU A 214 3.75 -4.48 11.31
C GLU A 214 4.93 -3.54 11.07
N LEU A 215 6.13 -3.95 11.42
CA LEU A 215 7.39 -3.26 11.13
C LEU A 215 7.99 -3.82 9.84
N HIS A 216 8.31 -2.95 8.89
CA HIS A 216 9.03 -3.29 7.67
C HIS A 216 10.45 -2.74 7.74
N ILE A 217 11.44 -3.63 7.74
CA ILE A 217 12.86 -3.29 7.55
C ILE A 217 13.21 -3.59 6.10
N VAL A 218 13.52 -2.53 5.35
CA VAL A 218 13.82 -2.58 3.92
C VAL A 218 15.33 -2.64 3.70
N THR A 219 15.77 -3.66 2.97
CA THR A 219 17.16 -3.84 2.55
C THR A 219 17.25 -4.03 1.03
N TRP A 220 18.38 -3.69 0.42
CA TRP A 220 18.58 -3.73 -1.03
C TRP A 220 19.85 -4.48 -1.42
N ASN A 221 19.80 -5.23 -2.53
CA ASN A 221 20.87 -6.13 -2.97
C ASN A 221 22.05 -5.35 -3.55
N THR A 222 23.14 -5.30 -2.79
CA THR A 222 24.36 -4.58 -3.16
C THR A 222 25.34 -5.41 -3.97
N SER A 223 25.15 -6.74 -4.02
CA SER A 223 25.93 -7.64 -4.86
C SER A 223 25.54 -7.54 -6.34
N ARG A 224 24.27 -7.20 -6.64
CA ARG A 224 23.74 -7.14 -8.02
C ARG A 224 23.48 -5.74 -8.56
N TYR A 225 23.09 -4.79 -7.70
CA TYR A 225 22.66 -3.45 -8.13
C TYR A 225 23.62 -2.37 -7.64
N ARG A 226 23.74 -1.28 -8.40
CA ARG A 226 24.59 -0.13 -8.03
C ARG A 226 23.90 0.89 -7.12
N THR A 227 22.56 0.92 -7.11
CA THR A 227 21.78 1.86 -6.31
C THR A 227 20.49 1.21 -5.78
N PRO A 228 19.95 1.66 -4.64
CA PRO A 228 18.65 1.20 -4.13
C PRO A 228 17.51 1.44 -5.14
N GLN A 229 17.58 2.51 -5.93
CA GLN A 229 16.57 2.83 -6.94
C GLN A 229 16.59 1.83 -8.11
N ALA A 230 17.78 1.40 -8.56
CA ALA A 230 17.90 0.37 -9.59
C ALA A 230 17.42 -1.00 -9.09
N ALA A 231 17.73 -1.34 -7.83
CA ALA A 231 17.20 -2.53 -7.16
C ALA A 231 15.67 -2.51 -7.04
N ALA A 232 15.10 -1.41 -6.54
CA ALA A 232 13.66 -1.25 -6.38
C ALA A 232 12.89 -1.21 -7.72
N ALA A 233 13.52 -0.74 -8.79
CA ALA A 233 12.95 -0.71 -10.14
C ALA A 233 13.21 -1.99 -10.95
N SER A 234 13.88 -3.00 -10.38
CA SER A 234 14.11 -4.27 -11.05
C SER A 234 12.82 -5.03 -11.36
N GLU A 235 12.85 -5.86 -12.40
CA GLU A 235 11.81 -6.86 -12.68
C GLU A 235 12.17 -8.23 -12.08
N GLN A 236 13.19 -8.29 -11.22
CA GLN A 236 13.61 -9.47 -10.48
C GLN A 236 13.29 -9.29 -8.99
N PHE A 237 12.81 -10.36 -8.34
CA PHE A 237 12.52 -10.39 -6.90
C PHE A 237 13.77 -10.39 -6.01
N ASP A 238 14.97 -10.23 -6.58
CA ASP A 238 16.25 -10.13 -5.88
C ASP A 238 16.74 -8.68 -5.69
N GLY A 239 15.93 -7.68 -6.07
CA GLY A 239 16.26 -6.27 -5.88
C GLY A 239 16.26 -5.88 -4.40
N LEU A 240 15.15 -6.12 -3.72
CA LEU A 240 14.93 -5.79 -2.33
C LEU A 240 14.64 -7.04 -1.51
N MET A 241 15.11 -7.07 -0.26
CA MET A 241 14.66 -8.03 0.74
C MET A 241 14.04 -7.25 1.89
N VAL A 242 12.75 -7.47 2.13
CA VAL A 242 11.97 -6.75 3.14
C VAL A 242 11.56 -7.71 4.24
N PHE A 243 11.92 -7.34 5.47
CA PHE A 243 11.60 -8.10 6.67
C PHE A 243 10.34 -7.52 7.32
N GLY A 244 9.26 -8.29 7.32
CA GLY A 244 8.03 -8.01 8.05
C GLY A 244 8.07 -8.63 9.45
N ILE A 245 8.01 -7.80 10.48
CA ILE A 245 7.85 -8.21 11.88
C ILE A 245 6.43 -7.82 12.30
N LEU A 246 5.56 -8.81 12.49
CA LEU A 246 4.19 -8.58 12.97
C LEU A 246 4.20 -8.10 14.43
N ILE A 247 3.35 -7.12 14.74
CA ILE A 247 3.28 -6.46 16.04
C ILE A 247 1.95 -6.72 16.72
N LYS A 248 1.97 -7.23 17.95
CA LYS A 248 0.79 -7.43 18.82
C LYS A 248 0.73 -6.41 19.96
N ILE A 249 -0.45 -6.24 20.55
CA ILE A 249 -0.58 -5.56 21.84
C ILE A 249 0.18 -6.36 22.91
N ALA A 250 1.00 -5.67 23.70
CA ALA A 250 1.72 -6.19 24.85
C ALA A 250 1.37 -5.38 26.13
N PRO A 251 1.51 -5.96 27.33
CA PRO A 251 1.25 -5.26 28.59
C PRO A 251 2.35 -4.25 28.96
N SER A 252 3.52 -4.32 28.32
CA SER A 252 4.70 -3.51 28.62
C SER A 252 5.24 -2.83 27.36
N ASP A 253 5.82 -1.65 27.52
CA ASP A 253 6.42 -0.89 26.43
C ASP A 253 7.69 -1.57 25.86
N ASN A 254 7.80 -1.62 24.53
CA ASN A 254 9.05 -1.95 23.86
C ASN A 254 10.02 -0.77 24.00
N GLN A 255 11.08 -0.97 24.78
CA GLN A 255 12.05 0.05 25.12
C GLN A 255 12.76 0.65 23.90
N GLU A 256 12.99 -0.13 22.84
CA GLU A 256 13.72 0.36 21.67
C GLU A 256 12.84 1.22 20.77
N VAL A 257 11.56 0.86 20.63
CA VAL A 257 10.57 1.68 19.90
C VAL A 257 10.23 2.94 20.70
N ASP A 258 10.24 2.89 22.03
CA ASP A 258 9.96 4.06 22.87
C ASP A 258 10.97 5.19 22.68
N LYS A 259 12.24 4.87 22.40
CA LYS A 259 13.26 5.88 22.03
C LYS A 259 12.84 6.70 20.81
N LEU A 260 12.26 6.07 19.79
CA LEU A 260 11.74 6.76 18.61
C LEU A 260 10.50 7.59 18.96
N LEU A 261 9.57 7.03 19.72
CA LEU A 261 8.33 7.71 20.12
C LEU A 261 8.59 8.97 20.97
N ASN A 262 9.67 8.99 21.76
CA ASN A 262 10.13 10.17 22.50
C ASN A 262 10.56 11.33 21.58
N LEU A 263 10.83 11.08 20.30
CA LEU A 263 11.14 12.09 19.29
C LEU A 263 9.93 12.52 18.44
N PHE A 264 8.76 11.89 18.58
CA PHE A 264 7.61 12.16 17.70
C PHE A 264 7.07 13.59 17.80
N SER A 265 7.28 14.27 18.94
CA SER A 265 6.96 15.70 19.10
C SER A 265 7.75 16.62 18.16
N LYS A 266 8.85 16.13 17.57
CA LYS A 266 9.67 16.84 16.56
C LYS A 266 9.26 16.54 15.11
N ILE A 267 8.40 15.52 14.89
CA ILE A 267 8.01 15.04 13.55
C ILE A 267 6.49 14.90 13.40
N VAL A 268 5.70 15.75 14.06
CA VAL A 268 4.24 15.61 14.13
C VAL A 268 3.59 15.74 12.75
N HIS A 269 4.09 16.62 11.90
CA HIS A 269 3.56 16.89 10.56
C HIS A 269 4.38 16.25 9.45
N LYS A 270 3.75 16.02 8.28
CA LYS A 270 4.43 15.56 7.07
C LYS A 270 5.60 16.47 6.72
N GLY A 271 6.74 15.86 6.40
CA GLY A 271 7.99 16.53 6.04
C GLY A 271 8.80 17.04 7.24
N GLU A 272 8.27 16.99 8.47
CA GLU A 272 9.09 17.23 9.66
C GLU A 272 10.03 16.04 9.91
N LYS A 273 11.27 16.35 10.27
CA LYS A 273 12.40 15.43 10.29
C LYS A 273 13.39 15.80 11.40
N VAL A 274 14.03 14.79 11.98
CA VAL A 274 15.12 14.95 12.94
C VAL A 274 16.25 13.97 12.61
N ASP A 275 17.49 14.44 12.72
CA ASP A 275 18.66 13.55 12.66
C ASP A 275 18.73 12.71 13.94
N LEU A 276 19.23 11.48 13.82
CA LEU A 276 19.38 10.55 14.92
C LEU A 276 20.85 10.51 15.32
N ASP A 277 21.11 10.82 16.59
CA ASP A 277 22.41 10.59 17.19
C ASP A 277 22.70 9.08 17.26
N ASP A 278 23.98 8.74 17.35
CA ASP A 278 24.44 7.38 17.59
C ASP A 278 23.77 6.80 18.87
N GLU A 279 23.55 5.48 18.91
CA GLU A 279 22.77 4.75 19.95
C GLU A 279 21.25 5.06 20.05
N THR A 280 20.72 6.08 19.35
CA THR A 280 19.28 6.48 19.45
C THR A 280 18.32 5.35 19.09
N VAL A 281 18.66 4.49 18.13
CA VAL A 281 17.89 3.28 17.84
C VAL A 281 18.79 2.17 17.28
N SER A 282 18.67 0.98 17.85
CA SER A 282 19.43 -0.21 17.45
C SER A 282 18.57 -1.12 16.58
N LEU A 283 18.89 -1.19 15.29
CA LEU A 283 18.22 -2.08 14.33
C LEU A 283 18.23 -3.55 14.80
N LYS A 284 19.30 -3.99 15.47
CA LYS A 284 19.44 -5.33 16.06
C LYS A 284 18.43 -5.63 17.16
N LYS A 285 17.99 -4.62 17.92
CA LYS A 285 16.96 -4.77 18.97
C LYS A 285 15.53 -4.72 18.42
N LEU A 286 15.36 -4.31 17.16
CA LEU A 286 14.09 -4.36 16.44
C LEU A 286 13.90 -5.69 15.68
N MET A 287 14.98 -6.40 15.35
CA MET A 287 14.91 -7.75 14.78
C MET A 287 14.41 -8.76 15.83
N PRO A 288 13.68 -9.82 15.43
CA PRO A 288 13.28 -10.89 16.34
C PRO A 288 14.47 -11.67 16.89
N LYS A 289 14.32 -12.32 18.04
CA LYS A 289 15.39 -13.14 18.63
C LYS A 289 15.61 -14.43 17.83
N ASN A 290 14.52 -15.07 17.41
CA ASN A 290 14.55 -16.17 16.46
C ASN A 290 14.36 -15.65 15.02
N MET A 291 15.47 -15.46 14.31
CA MET A 291 15.47 -15.16 12.87
C MET A 291 15.40 -16.43 11.99
N GLN A 292 15.35 -17.63 12.57
CA GLN A 292 15.29 -18.90 11.83
C GLN A 292 13.87 -19.32 11.46
N ASP A 293 12.83 -18.85 12.16
CA ASP A 293 11.42 -19.15 11.86
C ASP A 293 10.78 -18.01 11.05
N TYR A 294 10.63 -18.19 9.74
CA TYR A 294 10.00 -17.21 8.85
C TYR A 294 9.28 -17.88 7.68
N TYR A 295 8.39 -17.10 7.07
CA TYR A 295 7.80 -17.35 5.76
C TYR A 295 8.51 -16.50 4.71
N THR A 296 8.62 -16.97 3.47
CA THR A 296 9.19 -16.19 2.37
C THR A 296 8.47 -16.42 1.05
N TYR A 297 8.31 -15.35 0.27
CA TYR A 297 7.65 -15.37 -1.02
C TYR A 297 8.12 -14.22 -1.92
N ASP A 298 7.88 -14.35 -3.23
CA ASP A 298 8.14 -13.33 -4.24
C ASP A 298 6.97 -12.32 -4.31
N GLY A 299 7.27 -11.05 -4.11
CA GLY A 299 6.27 -10.01 -3.90
C GLY A 299 6.66 -8.62 -4.39
N SER A 300 5.95 -7.63 -3.86
CA SER A 300 6.13 -6.23 -4.25
C SER A 300 6.38 -5.31 -3.06
N LEU A 301 6.76 -4.07 -3.35
CA LEU A 301 6.49 -2.95 -2.45
C LEU A 301 4.98 -2.82 -2.21
N THR A 302 4.59 -2.42 -1.01
CA THR A 302 3.18 -2.28 -0.59
C THR A 302 2.65 -0.85 -0.69
N THR A 303 3.51 0.09 -1.08
CA THR A 303 3.19 1.47 -1.46
C THR A 303 3.55 1.72 -2.92
N PRO A 304 2.90 2.67 -3.62
CA PRO A 304 3.30 3.09 -4.96
C PRO A 304 4.80 3.42 -5.02
N MET A 305 5.55 2.90 -6.00
CA MET A 305 5.14 2.34 -7.29
C MET A 305 4.79 0.83 -7.29
N CYS A 306 4.63 0.20 -6.12
CA CYS A 306 4.34 -1.23 -5.92
C CYS A 306 5.17 -2.19 -6.80
N SER A 307 6.45 -1.88 -6.99
CA SER A 307 7.37 -2.66 -7.82
C SER A 307 7.48 -4.11 -7.36
N GLU A 308 7.42 -5.05 -8.31
CA GLU A 308 7.53 -6.51 -8.09
C GLU A 308 9.01 -6.94 -8.01
N SER A 309 9.73 -6.34 -7.06
CA SER A 309 11.18 -6.48 -6.88
C SER A 309 11.58 -6.98 -5.50
N VAL A 310 10.62 -7.51 -4.73
CA VAL A 310 10.79 -7.79 -3.30
C VAL A 310 10.74 -9.29 -3.00
N ARG A 311 11.81 -9.81 -2.38
CA ARG A 311 11.79 -11.05 -1.59
C ARG A 311 11.30 -10.72 -0.18
N TRP A 312 10.11 -11.18 0.17
CA TRP A 312 9.55 -10.97 1.51
C TRP A 312 10.09 -12.01 2.49
N ILE A 313 10.40 -11.56 3.72
CA ILE A 313 10.69 -12.39 4.89
C ILE A 313 9.69 -11.99 5.98
N VAL A 314 8.70 -12.82 6.28
CA VAL A 314 7.73 -12.55 7.35
C VAL A 314 8.06 -13.45 8.54
N PHE A 315 8.58 -12.87 9.62
CA PHE A 315 9.01 -13.64 10.79
C PHE A 315 7.82 -14.20 11.58
N ARG A 316 8.00 -15.40 12.13
CA ARG A 316 7.01 -16.04 13.01
C ARG A 316 7.00 -15.43 14.41
N GLU A 317 8.17 -15.02 14.92
CA GLU A 317 8.27 -14.32 16.19
C GLU A 317 7.75 -12.88 16.05
N GLN A 318 6.79 -12.53 16.90
CA GLN A 318 6.08 -11.24 16.87
C GLN A 318 6.69 -10.25 17.86
N MET A 319 6.81 -8.99 17.45
CA MET A 319 7.11 -7.89 18.36
C MET A 319 5.87 -7.55 19.22
N GLY A 320 6.08 -7.10 20.46
CA GLY A 320 5.03 -6.51 21.29
C GLY A 320 5.20 -5.00 21.39
N LEU A 321 4.11 -4.23 21.26
CA LEU A 321 4.02 -2.82 21.63
C LEU A 321 2.84 -2.60 22.58
N SER A 322 2.95 -1.64 23.49
CA SER A 322 1.82 -1.30 24.37
C SER A 322 0.76 -0.46 23.65
N ARG A 323 -0.43 -0.35 24.25
CA ARG A 323 -1.47 0.58 23.79
C ARG A 323 -0.99 2.03 23.71
N ARG A 324 -0.24 2.50 24.72
CA ARG A 324 0.37 3.84 24.73
C ARG A 324 1.22 4.07 23.48
N GLN A 325 2.02 3.07 23.11
CA GLN A 325 2.90 3.17 21.95
C GLN A 325 2.11 3.22 20.63
N PHE A 326 1.07 2.41 20.48
CA PHE A 326 0.13 2.50 19.34
C PHE A 326 -0.61 3.85 19.30
N ASP A 327 -1.06 4.37 20.45
CA ASP A 327 -1.75 5.66 20.52
C ASP A 327 -0.84 6.83 20.12
N GLN A 328 0.46 6.74 20.39
CA GLN A 328 1.47 7.70 19.90
C GLN A 328 1.72 7.59 18.39
N LEU A 329 1.75 6.38 17.81
CA LEU A 329 1.80 6.19 16.35
C LEU A 329 0.60 6.90 15.67
N ARG A 330 -0.60 6.70 16.24
CA ARG A 330 -1.86 7.31 15.81
C ARG A 330 -1.94 8.84 16.04
N GLN A 331 -0.88 9.52 16.52
CA GLN A 331 -0.83 11.00 16.62
C GLN A 331 -0.07 11.71 15.48
N LEU A 332 0.69 10.98 14.66
CA LEU A 332 1.34 11.58 13.48
C LEU A 332 0.29 12.09 12.49
N LYS A 333 0.58 13.19 11.78
CA LYS A 333 -0.32 13.79 10.79
C LYS A 333 0.17 13.55 9.36
N HIS A 334 -0.79 13.35 8.45
CA HIS A 334 -0.49 13.13 7.03
C HIS A 334 -0.31 14.44 6.23
N ALA A 335 -0.74 15.57 6.79
CA ALA A 335 -0.64 16.90 6.17
C ALA A 335 0.58 17.69 6.65
N CYS A 336 1.04 18.62 5.82
CA CYS A 336 2.14 19.52 6.14
C CYS A 336 1.74 20.54 7.22
N LYS A 337 2.72 21.11 7.92
CA LYS A 337 2.45 22.14 8.95
C LYS A 337 1.90 23.42 8.32
N GLY A 338 0.75 23.88 8.81
CA GLY A 338 0.08 25.09 8.29
C GLY A 338 -0.71 24.87 6.99
N GLU A 339 -0.84 23.62 6.52
CA GLU A 339 -1.68 23.31 5.37
C GLU A 339 -3.17 23.48 5.75
N ASN A 340 -3.89 24.36 5.05
CA ASN A 340 -5.33 24.60 5.23
C ASN A 340 -6.17 23.46 4.60
N ASN A 341 -5.83 22.22 4.91
CA ASN A 341 -6.56 21.06 4.44
C ASN A 341 -7.68 20.73 5.42
N THR A 342 -8.89 20.51 4.90
CA THR A 342 -10.06 20.11 5.73
C THR A 342 -9.86 18.74 6.39
N THR A 343 -8.87 17.98 5.91
CA THR A 343 -8.40 16.70 6.42
C THR A 343 -7.15 16.86 7.31
N ASN A 344 -7.07 17.83 8.22
CA ASN A 344 -5.92 18.02 9.14
C ASN A 344 -5.86 16.93 10.25
N GLY A 345 -6.09 15.68 9.87
CA GLY A 345 -6.23 14.52 10.74
C GLY A 345 -4.95 13.70 10.85
N ASN A 346 -5.01 12.72 11.75
CA ASN A 346 -3.87 11.85 12.02
C ASN A 346 -3.78 10.73 10.97
N ILE A 347 -2.58 10.15 10.84
CA ILE A 347 -2.32 8.85 10.22
C ILE A 347 -2.97 7.80 11.14
N SER A 348 -4.28 7.64 11.01
CA SER A 348 -5.07 6.71 11.81
C SER A 348 -4.95 5.28 11.28
N GLN A 349 -4.75 5.11 9.98
CA GLN A 349 -4.53 3.83 9.32
C GLN A 349 -3.63 4.04 8.10
N ASN A 350 -2.63 3.17 7.92
CA ASN A 350 -1.67 3.27 6.82
C ASN A 350 -1.25 1.92 6.21
N PHE A 351 -2.15 0.93 6.13
CA PHE A 351 -1.88 -0.37 5.51
C PHE A 351 -2.69 -0.60 4.22
N ARG A 352 -2.08 -1.33 3.28
CA ARG A 352 -2.69 -1.83 2.04
C ARG A 352 -3.51 -3.09 2.34
N PRO A 353 -4.68 -3.29 1.68
CA PRO A 353 -5.37 -4.57 1.67
C PRO A 353 -4.49 -5.72 1.14
N VAL A 354 -4.80 -6.95 1.55
CA VAL A 354 -4.14 -8.15 1.03
C VAL A 354 -4.44 -8.34 -0.46
N MET A 355 -3.41 -8.72 -1.20
CA MET A 355 -3.44 -8.93 -2.64
C MET A 355 -3.58 -10.43 -2.97
N PRO A 356 -4.14 -10.79 -4.14
CA PRO A 356 -4.28 -12.19 -4.54
C PRO A 356 -2.95 -12.92 -4.65
N LEU A 357 -2.89 -14.17 -4.19
CA LEU A 357 -1.67 -14.98 -4.23
C LEU A 357 -1.24 -15.33 -5.66
N ASN A 358 -2.19 -15.46 -6.59
CA ASN A 358 -1.96 -15.68 -8.02
C ASN A 358 -1.06 -16.89 -8.36
N GLY A 359 -1.15 -17.97 -7.57
CA GLY A 359 -0.38 -19.18 -7.77
C GLY A 359 1.08 -19.12 -7.28
N ARG A 360 1.49 -18.04 -6.61
CA ARG A 360 2.77 -18.00 -5.88
C ARG A 360 2.79 -19.05 -4.78
N LEU A 361 3.94 -19.69 -4.61
CA LEU A 361 4.24 -20.49 -3.44
C LEU A 361 4.71 -19.58 -2.30
N VAL A 362 4.41 -19.98 -1.07
CA VAL A 362 4.95 -19.36 0.15
C VAL A 362 5.75 -20.45 0.85
N TYR A 363 7.05 -20.24 1.01
CA TYR A 363 7.92 -21.18 1.69
C TYR A 363 8.01 -20.87 3.18
N ARG A 364 8.28 -21.89 4.00
CA ARG A 364 8.59 -21.76 5.42
C ARG A 364 9.92 -22.45 5.76
N SER A 365 10.66 -21.85 6.68
CA SER A 365 11.98 -22.32 7.12
C SER A 365 11.96 -23.31 8.28
N PHE A 366 10.77 -23.76 8.70
CA PHE A 366 10.56 -24.63 9.86
C PHE A 366 9.44 -25.66 9.59
N CYS A 367 9.53 -26.82 10.25
CA CYS A 367 8.60 -27.95 10.14
C CYS A 367 7.27 -27.73 10.86
#